data_AF-A0A6N9PU57-F1
#
_entry.id   AF-A0A6N9PU57-F1
#
_cell.length_a   1.000
_cell.length_b   1.000
_cell.length_c   1.000
_cell.angle_alpha   90.00
_cell.angle_beta   90.00
_cell.angle_gamma   90.00
#
_symmetry.space_group_name_H-M   'P 1'
#
loop_
_entity.id
_entity.type
_entity.pdbx_description
1 polymer ?
#
loop_
_entity_poly.entity_id
_entity_poly.type
_entity_poly.pdbx_seq_one_letter_code
_entity_poly.pdbx_strand_id
1 'polypeptide(L)'
;MKDGKRCSGSIPYGYNRMAGDKQTLVVDPEAAEVVRHIFQLANEGKSSRAIAAILTEEQVLIPAAHAKEKHPEQYHGQKFSDKYL
;
A
#
# COMPACT_ATOMS: atom_id res chain seq x y z
N MET A 1 -22.64 -3.81 10.60
CA MET A 1 -21.51 -2.87 10.74
C MET A 1 -21.94 -1.65 11.56
N LYS A 2 -22.22 -1.80 12.86
CA LYS A 2 -22.76 -0.68 13.67
C LYS A 2 -21.67 0.14 14.38
N ASP A 3 -20.52 -0.47 14.65
CA ASP A 3 -19.45 0.14 15.45
C ASP A 3 -18.34 0.80 14.61
N GLY A 4 -18.50 0.90 13.29
CA GLY A 4 -17.46 1.43 12.39
C GLY A 4 -16.19 0.56 12.24
N LYS A 5 -16.19 -0.65 12.81
CA LYS A 5 -15.04 -1.57 12.75
C LYS A 5 -14.83 -2.15 11.35
N ARG A 6 -13.56 -2.45 11.05
CA ARG A 6 -13.14 -3.05 9.78
C ARG A 6 -13.81 -4.40 9.57
N CYS A 7 -14.26 -4.62 8.34
CA CYS A 7 -15.00 -5.84 7.97
C CYS A 7 -14.17 -6.82 7.13
N SER A 8 -13.04 -6.40 6.58
CA SER A 8 -12.10 -7.28 5.90
C SER A 8 -10.97 -7.70 6.84
N GLY A 9 -10.36 -8.86 6.58
CA GLY A 9 -9.09 -9.29 7.19
C GLY A 9 -7.87 -8.65 6.51
N SER A 10 -7.97 -8.20 5.25
CA SER A 10 -6.86 -7.64 4.47
C SER A 10 -6.38 -6.28 4.98
N ILE A 11 -5.07 -6.11 5.06
CA ILE A 11 -4.45 -4.83 5.44
C ILE A 11 -4.31 -3.98 4.16
N PRO A 12 -4.88 -2.77 4.10
CA PRO A 12 -4.68 -1.88 2.96
C PRO A 12 -3.23 -1.40 2.87
N TYR A 13 -2.74 -1.15 1.66
CA TYR A 13 -1.45 -0.50 1.46
C TYR A 13 -1.43 0.89 2.11
N GLY A 14 -0.30 1.25 2.73
CA GLY A 14 -0.19 2.47 3.56
C GLY A 14 -0.50 2.26 5.05
N TYR A 15 -0.84 1.04 5.47
CA TYR A 15 -1.14 0.70 6.86
C TYR A 15 -0.49 -0.62 7.28
N ASN A 16 -0.22 -0.73 8.58
CA ASN A 16 0.20 -1.94 9.27
C ASN A 16 -0.84 -2.34 10.32
N ARG A 17 -0.78 -3.60 10.79
CA ARG A 17 -1.55 -4.01 11.98
C ARG A 17 -0.84 -3.58 13.25
N MET A 18 -1.60 -3.15 14.25
CA MET A 18 -1.08 -3.01 15.60
C MET A 18 -0.72 -4.40 16.16
N ALA A 19 0.46 -4.52 16.77
CA ALA A 19 0.87 -5.77 17.40
C ALA A 19 -0.12 -6.15 18.52
N GLY A 20 -0.63 -7.38 18.49
CA GLY A 20 -1.59 -7.88 19.49
C GLY A 20 -3.05 -7.48 19.26
N ASP A 21 -3.34 -6.51 18.38
CA ASP A 21 -4.71 -6.11 18.02
C ASP A 21 -4.95 -6.20 16.50
N LYS A 22 -5.76 -7.18 16.10
CA LYS A 22 -6.09 -7.43 14.69
C LYS A 22 -7.11 -6.44 14.10
N GLN A 23 -7.73 -5.60 14.94
CA GLN A 23 -8.71 -4.60 14.51
C GLN A 23 -8.05 -3.27 14.18
N THR A 24 -7.10 -2.84 15.00
CA THR A 24 -6.47 -1.52 14.83
C THR A 24 -5.40 -1.54 13.73
N LEU A 25 -5.53 -0.59 12.81
CA LEU A 25 -4.52 -0.30 11.79
C LEU A 25 -3.73 0.94 12.20
N VAL A 26 -2.42 0.88 12.02
CA VAL A 26 -1.50 2.00 12.23
C VAL A 26 -0.92 2.42 10.88
N VAL A 27 -0.60 3.70 10.71
CA VAL A 27 -0.03 4.19 9.45
C VAL A 27 1.34 3.56 9.24
N ASP A 28 1.57 3.03 8.05
CA ASP A 28 2.92 2.71 7.57
C ASP A 28 3.52 3.98 6.96
N PRO A 29 4.51 4.62 7.58
CA PRO A 29 5.01 5.91 7.10
C PRO A 29 5.59 5.83 5.69
N GLU A 30 6.28 4.74 5.31
CA GLU A 30 6.91 4.59 4.00
C GLU A 30 5.84 4.41 2.91
N ALA A 31 4.95 3.43 3.08
CA ALA A 31 3.87 3.20 2.13
C ALA A 31 2.85 4.35 2.09
N ALA A 32 2.63 5.05 3.21
CA ALA A 32 1.69 6.17 3.24
C ALA A 32 2.21 7.41 2.51
N GLU A 33 3.52 7.63 2.42
CA GLU A 33 4.07 8.67 1.54
C GLU A 33 3.77 8.36 0.07
N VAL A 34 3.91 7.10 -0.34
CA VAL A 34 3.54 6.68 -1.71
C VAL A 34 2.05 6.94 -1.97
N VAL A 35 1.17 6.59 -1.02
CA VAL A 35 -0.27 6.89 -1.16
C VAL A 35 -0.52 8.39 -1.26
N ARG A 36 0.11 9.21 -0.41
CA ARG A 36 0.01 10.68 -0.48
C ARG A 36 0.46 11.19 -1.85
N HIS A 37 1.58 10.68 -2.36
CA HIS A 37 2.12 11.06 -3.66
C HIS A 37 1.16 10.72 -4.81
N ILE A 38 0.53 9.53 -4.78
CA ILE A 38 -0.50 9.13 -5.75
C ILE A 38 -1.66 10.14 -5.79
N PHE A 39 -2.17 10.53 -4.61
CA PHE A 39 -3.25 11.51 -4.54
C PHE A 39 -2.83 12.91 -4.98
N GLN A 40 -1.59 13.30 -4.70
CA GLN A 40 -1.03 14.57 -5.17
C GLN A 40 -0.96 14.60 -6.70
N LEU A 41 -0.41 13.57 -7.34
CA LEU A 41 -0.37 13.47 -8.81
C LEU A 41 -1.77 13.43 -9.45
N ALA A 42 -2.73 12.77 -8.79
CA ALA A 42 -4.11 12.75 -9.24
C ALA A 42 -4.75 14.16 -9.15
N ASN A 43 -4.48 14.90 -8.08
CA ASN A 43 -4.92 16.29 -7.91
C ASN A 43 -4.30 17.21 -8.98
N GLU A 44 -3.11 16.90 -9.47
CA GLU A 44 -2.45 17.58 -10.60
C GLU A 44 -3.01 17.17 -11.97
N GLY A 45 -4.02 16.30 -12.02
CA GLY A 45 -4.70 15.88 -13.24
C GLY A 45 -4.04 14.72 -13.99
N LYS A 46 -3.08 14.02 -13.37
CA LYS A 46 -2.47 12.83 -13.99
C LYS A 46 -3.46 11.67 -14.02
N SER A 47 -3.52 10.95 -15.14
CA SER A 47 -4.33 9.72 -15.24
C SER A 47 -3.69 8.59 -14.42
N SER A 48 -4.48 7.60 -14.03
CA SER A 48 -3.98 6.40 -13.33
C SER A 48 -2.81 5.73 -14.07
N ARG A 49 -2.87 5.67 -15.42
CA ARG A 49 -1.77 5.15 -16.24
C ARG A 49 -0.51 6.00 -16.14
N ALA A 50 -0.64 7.33 -16.18
CA ALA A 50 0.50 8.23 -16.05
C ALA A 50 1.13 8.13 -14.65
N ILE A 51 0.31 8.05 -13.60
CA ILE A 51 0.78 7.85 -12.22
C ILE A 51 1.53 6.53 -12.09
N ALA A 52 1.00 5.43 -12.63
CA ALA A 52 1.70 4.15 -12.60
C ALA A 52 3.08 4.21 -13.29
N ALA A 53 3.17 4.86 -14.47
CA ALA A 53 4.44 5.05 -15.16
C ALA A 53 5.44 5.86 -14.33
N ILE A 54 5.00 6.97 -13.71
CA ILE A 54 5.83 7.81 -12.83
C ILE A 54 6.36 6.98 -11.65
N LEU A 55 5.49 6.23 -10.95
CA LEU A 55 5.89 5.41 -9.81
C LEU A 55 6.88 4.29 -10.21
N THR A 56 6.70 3.70 -11.39
CA THR A 56 7.65 2.72 -11.93
C THR A 56 9.00 3.37 -12.24
N GLU A 57 9.00 4.56 -12.87
CA GLU A 57 10.23 5.35 -13.15
C GLU A 57 10.97 5.74 -11.86
N GLU A 58 10.22 6.11 -10.82
CA GLU A 58 10.74 6.41 -9.48
C GLU A 58 11.17 5.16 -8.69
N GLN A 59 11.01 3.96 -9.26
CA GLN A 59 11.30 2.68 -8.62
C GLN A 59 10.57 2.49 -7.29
N VAL A 60 9.30 2.88 -7.25
CA VAL A 60 8.42 2.63 -6.10
C VAL A 60 7.98 1.17 -6.11
N LEU A 61 8.23 0.46 -5.01
CA LEU A 61 7.84 -0.94 -4.88
C LEU A 61 6.32 -1.10 -4.98
N ILE A 62 5.88 -2.09 -5.76
CA ILE A 62 4.47 -2.48 -5.78
C ILE A 62 4.05 -3.01 -4.40
N PRO A 63 2.76 -2.94 -4.03
CA PRO A 63 2.31 -3.35 -2.69
C PRO A 63 2.73 -4.76 -2.28
N ALA A 64 2.71 -5.71 -3.22
CA ALA A 64 3.13 -7.09 -2.96
C ALA A 64 4.63 -7.20 -2.65
N ALA A 65 5.47 -6.45 -3.38
CA ALA A 65 6.91 -6.42 -3.15
C ALA A 65 7.26 -5.69 -1.86
N HIS A 66 6.62 -4.54 -1.60
CA HIS A 66 6.76 -3.81 -0.35
C HIS A 66 6.38 -4.69 0.86
N ALA A 67 5.24 -5.37 0.82
CA ALA A 67 4.84 -6.30 1.88
C ALA A 67 5.86 -7.43 2.04
N LYS A 68 6.36 -8.01 0.95
CA LYS A 68 7.37 -9.08 1.02
C LYS A 68 8.69 -8.61 1.64
N GLU A 69 9.16 -7.40 1.32
CA GLU A 69 10.44 -6.86 1.77
C GLU A 69 10.37 -6.26 3.18
N LYS A 70 9.31 -5.52 3.52
CA LYS A 70 9.21 -4.74 4.76
C LYS A 70 8.29 -5.35 5.82
N HIS A 71 7.23 -6.05 5.40
CA HIS A 71 6.19 -6.60 6.28
C HIS A 71 5.84 -8.05 5.93
N PRO A 72 6.80 -9.00 6.01
CA PRO A 72 6.60 -10.38 5.55
C PRO A 72 5.42 -11.09 6.24
N GLU A 73 5.04 -10.67 7.45
CA GLU A 73 3.86 -11.14 8.17
C GLU A 73 2.53 -10.70 7.53
N GLN A 74 2.56 -9.71 6.64
CA GLN A 74 1.43 -9.17 5.88
C GLN A 74 1.45 -9.63 4.41
N TYR A 75 2.49 -10.33 3.98
CA TYR A 75 2.63 -10.79 2.61
C TYR A 75 1.76 -12.04 2.36
N HIS A 76 0.83 -11.94 1.41
CA HIS A 76 -0.14 -13.01 1.10
C HIS A 76 0.30 -13.92 -0.06
N GLY A 77 1.60 -13.99 -0.35
CA GLY A 77 2.12 -14.89 -1.38
C GLY A 77 1.88 -14.45 -2.84
N GLN A 78 1.50 -13.19 -3.07
CA GLN A 78 1.32 -12.66 -4.43
C GLN A 78 2.64 -12.68 -5.20
N LYS A 79 2.67 -13.45 -6.30
CA LYS A 79 3.83 -13.52 -7.19
C LYS A 79 3.88 -12.28 -8.09
N PHE A 80 5.07 -11.73 -8.25
CA PHE A 80 5.38 -10.65 -9.18
C PHE A 80 6.72 -10.97 -9.85
N SER A 81 6.84 -10.66 -11.14
CA SER A 81 8.08 -10.84 -11.91
C SER A 81 8.99 -9.62 -11.81
N ASP A 82 8.38 -8.44 -11.78
CA ASP A 82 9.05 -7.17 -11.52
C ASP A 82 8.51 -6.62 -10.21
N LYS A 83 9.38 -6.05 -9.38
CA LYS A 83 8.97 -5.47 -8.10
C LYS A 83 8.47 -4.03 -8.21
N TYR A 84 8.55 -3.46 -9.41
CA TYR A 84 8.07 -2.13 -9.76
C TYR A 84 6.92 -2.16 -10.78
N LEU A 85 6.42 -3.36 -11.16
CA LEU A 85 5.36 -3.56 -12.16
C LEU A 85 4.34 -4.66 -11.78
#